data_AF-A0A7C2S3S2-F1
#
_entry.id   AF-A0A7C2S3S2-F1
#
_cell.length_a   1.000
_cell.length_b   1.000
_cell.length_c   1.000
_cell.angle_alpha   90.00
_cell.angle_beta   90.00
_cell.angle_gamma   90.00
#
_symmetry.space_group_name_H-M   'P 1'
#
loop_
_entity.id
_entity.type
_entity.pdbx_description
1 polymer ?
#
loop_
_entity_poly.entity_id
_entity_poly.type
_entity_poly.pdbx_seq_one_letter_code
_entity_poly.pdbx_strand_id
1 'polypeptide(L)' 'AERAPELVVSVNISPHELNRRLVPNLRAILRDAALPADALCIEITESALLLIVLGWVLA' A
#
# COMPACT_ATOMS: atom_id res chain seq x y z
N ALA A 1 -13.37 28.40 -9.59
CA ALA A 1 -12.32 28.07 -8.61
C ALA A 1 -11.50 26.94 -9.20
N GLU A 2 -10.22 27.16 -9.40
CA GLU A 2 -9.29 26.17 -9.93
C GLU A 2 -9.05 25.13 -8.83
N ARG A 3 -9.36 23.85 -9.08
CA ARG A 3 -9.09 22.77 -8.12
C ARG A 3 -7.57 22.62 -8.02
N ALA A 4 -7.04 22.65 -6.81
CA ALA A 4 -5.65 22.27 -6.57
C ALA A 4 -5.42 20.86 -7.15
N PRO A 5 -4.26 20.58 -7.77
CA PRO A 5 -3.98 19.27 -8.35
C PRO A 5 -4.06 18.20 -7.26
N GLU A 6 -4.76 17.11 -7.56
CA GLU A 6 -4.90 15.96 -6.68
C GLU A 6 -3.54 15.22 -6.65
N LEU A 7 -2.85 15.28 -5.50
CA LEU A 7 -1.57 14.62 -5.31
C LEU A 7 -1.83 13.13 -5.03
N VAL A 8 -1.35 12.26 -5.91
CA VAL A 8 -1.40 10.80 -5.75
C VAL A 8 0.02 10.24 -5.79
N VAL A 9 0.34 9.40 -4.81
CA VAL A 9 1.60 8.69 -4.67
C VAL A 9 1.34 7.20 -4.81
N SER A 10 1.96 6.56 -5.81
CA SER A 10 1.95 5.10 -5.96
C SER A 10 3.24 4.51 -5.43
N VAL A 11 3.14 3.47 -4.60
CA VAL A 11 4.29 2.74 -4.05
C VAL A 11 4.11 1.25 -4.31
N ASN A 12 5.11 0.67 -4.98
CA ASN A 12 5.19 -0.77 -5.16
C ASN A 12 5.71 -1.43 -3.87
N ILE A 13 5.09 -2.53 -3.47
CA ILE A 13 5.54 -3.33 -2.32
C ILE A 13 5.89 -4.75 -2.75
N SER A 14 6.83 -5.34 -2.03
CA SER A 14 7.14 -6.76 -2.12
C SER A 14 6.14 -7.60 -1.31
N PRO A 15 5.90 -8.86 -1.68
CA PRO A 15 4.99 -9.74 -0.94
C PRO A 15 5.40 -9.95 0.54
N HIS A 16 6.68 -9.85 0.87
CA HIS A 16 7.15 -9.98 2.26
C HIS A 16 6.77 -8.78 3.15
N GLU A 17 6.49 -7.62 2.55
CA GLU A 17 6.04 -6.43 3.26
C GLU A 17 4.54 -6.47 3.57
N LEU A 18 3.78 -7.38 2.93
CA LEU A 18 2.37 -7.60 3.21
C LEU A 18 2.19 -8.36 4.54
N ASN A 19 2.25 -7.63 5.64
CA ASN A 19 2.10 -8.15 6.99
C ASN A 19 1.18 -7.26 7.84
N ARG A 20 0.84 -7.73 9.04
CA ARG A 20 -0.11 -7.04 9.95
C ARG A 20 0.34 -5.64 10.40
N ARG A 21 1.62 -5.29 10.23
CA ARG A 21 2.18 -3.97 10.61
C ARG A 21 2.18 -2.96 9.48
N LEU A 22 1.98 -3.39 8.23
CA LEU A 22 2.02 -2.51 7.05
C LEU A 22 1.03 -1.34 7.19
N VAL A 23 -0.26 -1.63 7.39
CA VAL A 23 -1.31 -0.60 7.48
C VAL A 23 -1.08 0.37 8.66
N PRO A 24 -0.80 -0.09 9.90
CA PRO A 24 -0.45 0.82 10.99
C PRO A 24 0.74 1.72 10.68
N ASN A 25 1.80 1.19 10.07
CA ASN A 25 3.00 1.95 9.73
C ASN A 25 2.71 3.01 8.67
N LEU A 26 2.00 2.63 7.58
CA LEU A 26 1.62 3.57 6.52
C LEU A 26 0.72 4.70 7.06
N ARG A 27 -0.23 4.38 7.94
CA ARG A 27 -1.07 5.40 8.59
C ARG A 27 -0.28 6.36 9.47
N ALA A 28 0.76 5.89 10.15
CA ALA A 28 1.65 6.74 10.93
C ALA A 28 2.46 7.67 10.00
N ILE A 29 3.06 7.11 8.95
CA ILE A 29 3.84 7.87 7.96
C ILE A 29 2.99 8.94 7.27
N LEU A 30 1.79 8.59 6.81
CA LEU A 30 0.89 9.56 6.17
C LEU A 30 0.48 10.67 7.12
N ARG A 31 0.22 10.35 8.39
CA ARG A 31 -0.09 11.36 9.42
C ARG A 31 1.09 12.30 9.65
N ASP A 32 2.29 11.74 9.80
CA ASP A 32 3.51 12.52 10.04
C ASP A 32 3.84 13.43 8.84
N ALA A 33 3.49 12.98 7.63
CA ALA A 33 3.62 13.74 6.38
C ALA A 33 2.44 14.69 6.09
N ALA A 34 1.41 14.74 6.96
CA ALA A 34 0.16 15.47 6.72
C ALA A 34 -0.53 15.13 5.37
N LEU A 35 -0.39 13.88 4.92
CA LEU A 35 -1.01 13.38 3.69
C LEU A 35 -2.34 12.68 3.98
N PRO A 36 -3.36 12.89 3.14
CA PRO A 36 -4.63 12.19 3.29
C PRO A 36 -4.49 10.73 2.83
N ALA A 37 -5.35 9.85 3.32
CA ALA A 37 -5.23 8.41 3.08
C ALA A 37 -5.47 8.02 1.60
N ASP A 38 -6.28 8.80 0.90
CA ASP A 38 -6.57 8.66 -0.53
C ASP A 38 -5.43 9.13 -1.44
N ALA A 39 -4.43 9.85 -0.90
CA ALA A 39 -3.23 10.23 -1.65
C ALA A 39 -2.21 9.09 -1.82
N LEU A 40 -2.42 7.91 -1.22
CA LEU A 40 -1.51 6.76 -1.31
C LEU A 40 -2.17 5.56 -1.97
N CYS A 41 -1.60 5.12 -3.10
CA CYS A 41 -1.90 3.85 -3.75
C CYS A 41 -0.78 2.85 -3.46
N ILE A 42 -1.14 1.65 -3.00
CA ILE A 42 -0.21 0.54 -2.81
C ILE A 42 -0.39 -0.45 -3.95
N GLU A 43 0.70 -0.71 -4.65
CA GLU A 43 0.74 -1.62 -5.80
C GLU A 43 1.47 -2.89 -5.42
N ILE A 44 0.85 -4.03 -5.72
CA ILE A 44 1.46 -5.35 -5.63
C ILE A 44 1.18 -6.08 -6.94
N THR A 45 2.19 -6.79 -7.45
CA THR A 45 2.02 -7.53 -8.70
C THR A 45 1.07 -8.71 -8.50
N GLU A 46 0.32 -9.06 -9.54
CA GLU A 46 -0.56 -10.23 -9.54
C GLU A 46 0.22 -11.50 -9.18
N SER A 47 1.40 -11.69 -9.77
CA SER A 47 2.27 -12.84 -9.50
C SER A 47 2.68 -12.94 -8.03
N ALA A 48 2.97 -11.82 -7.37
CA ALA A 48 3.28 -11.81 -5.94
C ALA A 48 2.07 -12.23 -5.09
N LEU A 49 0.88 -11.77 -5.47
CA LEU A 49 -0.36 -12.11 -4.77
C LEU A 49 -0.72 -13.60 -4.93
N LEU A 50 -0.53 -14.16 -6.13
CA LEU A 50 -0.74 -15.58 -6.41
C LEU A 50 0.21 -16.47 -5.59
N LEU A 51 1.48 -16.08 -5.43
CA LEU A 51 2.44 -16.82 -4.60
C LEU A 51 2.02 -16.87 -3.13
N ILE A 52 1.49 -15.77 -2.58
CA ILE A 52 0.99 -15.72 -1.20
C ILE A 52 -0.21 -16.66 -1.04
N VAL A 53 -1.18 -16.59 -1.96
CA VAL A 53 -2.40 -17.40 -1.91
C VAL A 53 -2.07 -18.89 -2.03
N LEU A 54 -1.18 -19.27 -2.96
CA LEU A 54 -0.73 -20.67 -3.10
C LEU A 54 -0.02 -21.15 -1.84
N GLY A 55 0.79 -20.28 -1.21
CA GLY A 55 1.43 -20.57 0.07
C GLY A 55 0.43 -20.88 1.19
N TRP A 56 -0.74 -20.23 1.22
CA TRP A 56 -1.79 -20.50 2.22
C TRP A 56 -2.62 -21.75 1.93
N VAL A 57 -2.75 -22.14 0.66
CA VAL A 57 -3.48 -23.35 0.26
C VAL A 57 -2.64 -24.60 0.53
N LEU A 58 -1.32 -24.49 0.45
CA LEU A 58 -0.39 -25.61 0.57
C LEU A 58 0.25 -25.76 1.98
N ALA A 59 -0.02 -24.83 2.90
CA ALA A 59 0.48 -24.84 4.27
C ALA A 59 -0.61 -25.24 5.28
#